data_AF-A0A6G6PK60-F1
#
_entry.id   AF-A0A6G6PK60-F1
#
_cell.length_a   1.000
_cell.length_b   1.000
_cell.length_c   1.000
_cell.angle_alpha   90.00
_cell.angle_beta   90.00
_cell.angle_gamma   90.00
#
_symmetry.space_group_name_H-M   'P 1'
#
loop_
_entity.id
_entity.type
_entity.pdbx_description
1 polymer ?
#
loop_
_entity_poly.entity_id
_entity_poly.type
_entity_poly.pdbx_seq_one_letter_code
_entity_poly.pdbx_strand_id
1 'polypeptide(L)'
;MKKLSLITVAVSFSIFSVGVMAETVSNQSLNYNDGLTNIIVDKTQSTMGPHGGSIGAPGIGSRFMKEGKTKSFSGLKCMVTQKPDNVYVLESGGSQHGGMGKFQFSQVADAEVYFGDWSQTGLADDAMHTVYFSGANATTEVPTSGQATYTIAGINQFAGEAKQTGWFNADFTDKSYTGALEGTNSHSMMGSIEEDGKFIGAAIANGTDHGESMGQLFGENAEQVAGILFYESNRELDTAFGGQRDE
;
A
#
# COMPACT_ATOMS: atom_id res chain seq x y z
N MET A 1 -11.13 37.23 64.35
CA MET A 1 -11.89 36.13 63.70
C MET A 1 -12.62 36.76 62.51
N LYS A 2 -12.47 36.41 61.23
CA LYS A 2 -12.07 35.19 60.51
C LYS A 2 -11.09 35.54 59.38
N LYS A 3 -10.10 34.69 59.10
CA LYS A 3 -9.29 34.75 57.87
C LYS A 3 -10.13 34.18 56.73
N LEU A 4 -10.39 34.94 55.65
CA LEU A 4 -10.92 34.37 54.42
C LEU A 4 -9.76 33.74 53.64
N SER A 5 -9.84 32.42 53.45
CA SER A 5 -8.98 31.67 52.54
C SER A 5 -9.51 31.84 51.12
N LEU A 6 -8.67 32.34 50.21
CA LEU A 6 -8.90 32.25 48.77
C LEU A 6 -8.58 30.81 48.35
N ILE A 7 -9.59 30.09 47.86
CA ILE A 7 -9.41 28.83 47.14
C ILE A 7 -9.32 29.20 45.66
N THR A 8 -8.13 29.12 45.10
CA THR A 8 -7.91 29.18 43.65
C THR A 8 -8.38 27.86 43.04
N VAL A 9 -9.51 27.90 42.32
CA VAL A 9 -9.96 26.77 41.51
C VAL A 9 -9.15 26.79 40.20
N ALA A 10 -8.21 25.86 40.07
CA ALA A 10 -7.53 25.61 38.80
C ALA A 10 -8.47 24.79 37.91
N VAL A 11 -9.02 25.41 36.86
CA VAL A 11 -9.74 24.70 35.80
C VAL A 11 -8.69 24.17 34.82
N SER A 12 -8.38 22.88 34.94
CA SER A 12 -7.58 22.17 33.94
C SER A 12 -8.42 21.94 32.69
N PHE A 13 -8.15 22.70 31.63
CA PHE A 13 -8.70 22.45 30.30
C PHE A 13 -7.93 21.28 29.68
N SER A 14 -8.55 20.10 29.66
CA SER A 14 -8.08 18.98 28.85
C SER A 14 -8.32 19.31 27.39
N ILE A 15 -7.27 19.74 26.69
CA ILE A 15 -7.32 19.88 25.24
C ILE A 15 -7.40 18.46 24.69
N PHE A 16 -8.57 18.04 24.23
CA PHE A 16 -8.66 16.86 23.36
C PHE A 16 -7.96 17.24 22.07
N SER A 17 -6.73 16.75 21.86
CA SER A 17 -6.18 16.63 20.51
C SER A 17 -7.12 15.68 19.77
N VAL A 18 -8.01 16.23 18.95
CA VAL A 18 -8.59 15.48 17.85
C VAL A 18 -7.41 15.10 16.96
N GLY A 19 -6.91 13.88 17.13
CA GLY A 19 -5.96 13.31 16.19
C GLY A 19 -6.60 13.42 14.82
N VAL A 20 -6.02 14.23 13.95
CA VAL A 20 -6.30 14.15 12.53
C VAL A 20 -5.81 12.75 12.16
N MET A 21 -6.72 11.78 12.06
CA MET A 21 -6.36 10.44 11.64
C MET A 21 -5.72 10.59 10.26
N ALA A 22 -4.44 10.28 10.14
CA ALA A 22 -3.70 10.48 8.91
C ALA A 22 -4.36 9.70 7.76
N GLU A 23 -4.38 10.32 6.59
CA GLU A 23 -5.21 9.93 5.45
C GLU A 23 -4.83 8.55 4.90
N THR A 24 -5.83 7.78 4.46
CA THR A 24 -5.59 6.59 3.63
C THR A 24 -5.14 7.05 2.24
N VAL A 25 -3.93 6.64 1.83
CA VAL A 25 -3.36 6.91 0.51
C VAL A 25 -3.26 5.60 -0.26
N SER A 26 -3.64 5.64 -1.53
CA SER A 26 -3.64 4.48 -2.42
C SER A 26 -3.16 4.89 -3.81
N ASN A 27 -2.56 3.95 -4.54
CA ASN A 27 -2.25 4.13 -5.95
C ASN A 27 -2.22 2.77 -6.68
N GLN A 28 -2.37 2.79 -7.99
CA GLN A 28 -2.41 1.62 -8.86
C GLN A 28 -1.83 1.92 -10.24
N SER A 29 -1.24 0.93 -10.91
CA SER A 29 -0.56 1.14 -12.19
C SER A 29 -1.49 1.45 -13.36
N LEU A 30 -2.76 1.05 -13.29
CA LEU A 30 -3.77 1.32 -14.33
C LEU A 30 -4.94 2.12 -13.80
N ASN A 31 -5.42 3.07 -14.59
CA ASN A 31 -6.53 3.93 -14.19
C ASN A 31 -7.90 3.24 -14.33
N TYR A 32 -8.63 3.15 -13.23
CA TYR A 32 -9.98 2.60 -13.19
C TYR A 32 -10.99 3.42 -14.01
N ASN A 33 -10.94 4.74 -13.96
CA ASN A 33 -11.93 5.61 -14.62
C ASN A 33 -11.79 5.59 -16.15
N ASP A 34 -10.59 5.31 -16.65
CA ASP A 34 -10.31 5.18 -18.08
C ASP A 34 -10.69 3.79 -18.63
N GLY A 35 -11.17 2.89 -17.77
CA GLY A 35 -11.54 1.53 -18.16
C GLY A 35 -10.35 0.60 -18.42
N LEU A 36 -9.13 1.01 -18.04
CA LEU A 36 -7.91 0.22 -18.23
C LEU A 36 -7.80 -0.94 -17.24
N THR A 37 -8.52 -0.87 -16.11
CA THR A 37 -8.60 -1.95 -15.12
C THR A 37 -10.02 -2.08 -14.55
N ASN A 38 -10.31 -3.23 -13.96
CA ASN A 38 -11.56 -3.52 -13.25
C ASN A 38 -11.42 -3.48 -11.74
N ILE A 39 -10.29 -3.02 -11.19
CA ILE A 39 -10.13 -2.80 -9.76
C ILE A 39 -9.85 -1.34 -9.44
N ILE A 40 -10.27 -0.95 -8.24
CA ILE A 40 -9.94 0.35 -7.65
C ILE A 40 -9.47 0.14 -6.22
N VAL A 41 -8.33 0.74 -5.86
CA VAL A 41 -7.88 0.86 -4.47
C VAL A 41 -8.14 2.25 -3.94
N ASP A 42 -8.82 2.32 -2.80
CA ASP A 42 -9.18 3.58 -2.13
C ASP A 42 -9.67 3.27 -0.70
N LYS A 43 -10.00 4.31 0.06
CA LYS A 43 -10.74 4.26 1.32
C LYS A 43 -11.94 3.31 1.23
N THR A 44 -12.07 2.46 2.23
CA THR A 44 -13.17 1.49 2.36
C THR A 44 -14.51 2.21 2.43
N GLN A 45 -15.42 1.86 1.51
CA GLN A 45 -16.74 2.46 1.39
C GLN A 45 -17.86 1.59 1.98
N SER A 46 -17.59 0.32 2.30
CA SER A 46 -18.59 -0.56 2.90
C SER A 46 -17.99 -1.73 3.67
N THR A 47 -18.43 -1.89 4.91
CA THR A 47 -18.04 -2.98 5.82
C THR A 47 -19.17 -4.00 6.03
N MET A 48 -20.22 -3.94 5.20
CA MET A 48 -21.43 -4.73 5.34
C MET A 48 -21.18 -6.23 5.15
N GLY A 49 -21.99 -7.05 5.85
CA GLY A 49 -21.97 -8.51 5.71
C GLY A 49 -20.68 -9.10 6.29
N PRO A 50 -20.15 -10.18 5.71
CA PRO A 50 -18.98 -10.83 6.26
C PRO A 50 -17.67 -10.05 6.02
N HIS A 51 -17.69 -8.98 5.20
CA HIS A 51 -16.46 -8.28 4.78
C HIS A 51 -15.76 -7.49 5.89
N GLY A 52 -16.45 -7.10 6.97
CA GLY A 52 -15.82 -6.49 8.15
C GLY A 52 -15.02 -5.20 7.88
N GLY A 53 -14.09 -4.90 8.79
CA GLY A 53 -13.19 -3.74 8.75
C GLY A 53 -13.83 -2.39 9.12
N SER A 54 -13.15 -1.30 8.77
CA SER A 54 -13.54 0.07 9.10
C SER A 54 -13.72 0.93 7.85
N ILE A 55 -14.75 1.77 7.84
CA ILE A 55 -14.93 2.79 6.79
C ILE A 55 -13.74 3.75 6.82
N GLY A 56 -13.22 4.10 5.65
CA GLY A 56 -12.02 4.95 5.53
C GLY A 56 -10.69 4.21 5.56
N ALA A 57 -10.64 2.95 6.04
CA ALA A 57 -9.42 2.13 6.02
C ALA A 57 -9.02 1.74 4.57
N PRO A 58 -7.77 1.32 4.32
CA PRO A 58 -7.33 0.79 3.03
C PRO A 58 -8.27 -0.27 2.47
N GLY A 59 -8.69 -0.11 1.23
CA GLY A 59 -9.65 -1.00 0.62
C GLY A 59 -9.46 -1.18 -0.87
N ILE A 60 -10.15 -2.19 -1.39
CA ILE A 60 -10.15 -2.57 -2.80
C ILE A 60 -11.56 -2.91 -3.25
N GLY A 61 -11.90 -2.50 -4.46
CA GLY A 61 -13.19 -2.75 -5.10
C GLY A 61 -13.01 -3.35 -6.49
N SER A 62 -14.03 -4.06 -6.96
CA SER A 62 -14.09 -4.59 -8.32
C SER A 62 -15.25 -3.96 -9.07
N ARG A 63 -15.06 -3.61 -10.35
CA ARG A 63 -16.08 -3.06 -11.24
C ARG A 63 -17.34 -3.94 -11.28
N PHE A 64 -17.16 -5.26 -11.24
CA PHE A 64 -18.26 -6.24 -11.25
C PHE A 64 -19.08 -6.23 -9.96
N MET A 65 -18.60 -5.57 -8.91
CA MET A 65 -19.24 -5.48 -7.60
C MET A 65 -19.62 -4.04 -7.29
N LYS A 66 -20.90 -3.71 -7.50
CA LYS A 66 -21.47 -2.39 -7.14
C LYS A 66 -20.60 -1.24 -7.66
N GLU A 67 -20.15 -1.36 -8.91
CA GLU A 67 -19.35 -0.34 -9.62
C GLU A 67 -18.04 0.03 -8.92
N GLY A 68 -17.34 -0.94 -8.31
CA GLY A 68 -16.04 -0.70 -7.68
C GLY A 68 -16.12 -0.30 -6.21
N LYS A 69 -17.27 -0.52 -5.55
CA LYS A 69 -17.41 -0.16 -4.13
C LYS A 69 -16.39 -0.92 -3.27
N THR A 70 -15.49 -0.18 -2.62
CA THR A 70 -14.33 -0.76 -1.94
C THR A 70 -14.68 -1.46 -0.62
N LYS A 71 -13.95 -2.55 -0.34
CA LYS A 71 -13.95 -3.35 0.89
C LYS A 71 -12.58 -3.29 1.55
N SER A 72 -12.53 -3.28 2.87
CA SER A 72 -11.26 -3.18 3.60
C SER A 72 -10.38 -4.41 3.36
N PHE A 73 -9.08 -4.21 3.14
CA PHE A 73 -8.13 -5.32 3.08
C PHE A 73 -8.11 -6.14 4.37
N SER A 74 -8.08 -5.48 5.54
CA SER A 74 -8.12 -6.14 6.86
C SER A 74 -9.32 -7.07 7.01
N GLY A 75 -10.50 -6.60 6.61
CA GLY A 75 -11.71 -7.40 6.61
C GLY A 75 -11.72 -8.56 5.59
N LEU A 76 -11.12 -8.36 4.41
CA LEU A 76 -11.01 -9.42 3.39
C LEU A 76 -10.11 -10.59 3.84
N LYS A 77 -9.15 -10.38 4.75
CA LYS A 77 -8.25 -11.44 5.24
C LYS A 77 -8.95 -12.66 5.83
N CYS A 78 -10.22 -12.55 6.26
CA CYS A 78 -10.99 -13.71 6.73
C CYS A 78 -11.59 -14.57 5.60
N MET A 79 -11.46 -14.15 4.34
CA MET A 79 -12.05 -14.79 3.15
C MET A 79 -11.03 -15.29 2.14
N VAL A 80 -9.74 -15.07 2.41
CA VAL A 80 -8.66 -15.39 1.49
C VAL A 80 -8.11 -16.79 1.75
N THR A 81 -7.48 -17.35 0.74
CA THR A 81 -6.52 -18.43 0.94
C THR A 81 -5.17 -17.80 1.28
N GLN A 82 -4.61 -18.14 2.44
CA GLN A 82 -3.25 -17.73 2.79
C GLN A 82 -2.24 -18.66 2.13
N LYS A 83 -1.27 -18.07 1.45
CA LYS A 83 -0.11 -18.72 0.83
C LYS A 83 1.15 -18.45 1.66
N PRO A 84 2.29 -19.09 1.36
CA PRO A 84 3.58 -18.76 1.98
C PRO A 84 3.90 -17.26 1.92
N ASP A 85 4.84 -16.83 2.76
CA ASP A 85 5.33 -15.44 2.84
C ASP A 85 4.24 -14.40 3.13
N ASN A 86 3.12 -14.81 3.75
CA ASN A 86 2.00 -13.94 4.09
C ASN A 86 1.31 -13.31 2.87
N VAL A 87 1.28 -14.03 1.73
CA VAL A 87 0.47 -13.66 0.57
C VAL A 87 -0.97 -14.13 0.76
N TYR A 88 -1.92 -13.21 0.62
CA TYR A 88 -3.36 -13.47 0.65
C TYR A 88 -3.88 -13.54 -0.78
N VAL A 89 -4.54 -14.65 -1.12
CA VAL A 89 -5.13 -14.86 -2.44
C VAL A 89 -6.65 -14.90 -2.32
N LEU A 90 -7.32 -14.04 -3.09
CA LEU A 90 -8.77 -14.03 -3.24
C LEU A 90 -9.10 -14.31 -4.70
N GLU A 91 -9.84 -15.38 -4.94
CA GLU A 91 -10.30 -15.79 -6.27
C GLU A 91 -11.80 -16.02 -6.24
N SER A 92 -12.48 -15.65 -7.33
CA SER A 92 -13.94 -15.63 -7.40
C SER A 92 -14.60 -16.96 -7.78
N GLY A 93 -13.84 -18.05 -7.93
CA GLY A 93 -14.31 -19.33 -8.47
C GLY A 93 -15.61 -19.83 -7.84
N GLY A 94 -16.71 -19.81 -8.63
CA GLY A 94 -17.99 -20.44 -8.29
C GLY A 94 -18.87 -19.74 -7.24
N SER A 95 -18.56 -18.51 -6.83
CA SER A 95 -19.33 -17.77 -5.82
C SER A 95 -20.23 -16.66 -6.40
N GLN A 96 -21.03 -15.98 -5.56
CA GLN A 96 -21.78 -14.76 -5.91
C GLN A 96 -20.87 -13.60 -6.39
N HIS A 97 -19.55 -13.74 -6.26
CA HIS A 97 -18.53 -12.78 -6.66
C HIS A 97 -17.83 -13.18 -7.97
N GLY A 98 -18.39 -14.12 -8.74
CA GLY A 98 -17.81 -14.65 -9.97
C GLY A 98 -17.38 -13.57 -10.96
N GLY A 99 -16.22 -13.77 -11.60
CA GLY A 99 -15.71 -12.88 -12.66
C GLY A 99 -14.90 -11.69 -12.16
N MET A 100 -14.60 -11.60 -10.86
CA MET A 100 -13.76 -10.53 -10.32
C MET A 100 -12.25 -10.72 -10.58
N GLY A 101 -11.84 -11.83 -11.19
CA GLY A 101 -10.43 -12.16 -11.37
C GLY A 101 -9.75 -12.73 -10.12
N LYS A 102 -8.43 -12.60 -10.08
CA LYS A 102 -7.52 -13.07 -9.02
C LYS A 102 -6.86 -11.88 -8.36
N PHE A 103 -7.00 -11.77 -7.04
CA PHE A 103 -6.32 -10.77 -6.22
C PHE A 103 -5.24 -11.46 -5.42
N GLN A 104 -4.05 -10.86 -5.37
CA GLN A 104 -2.95 -11.28 -4.52
C GLN A 104 -2.46 -10.05 -3.77
N PHE A 105 -2.48 -10.08 -2.44
CA PHE A 105 -2.01 -8.95 -1.66
C PHE A 105 -1.29 -9.40 -0.39
N SER A 106 -0.62 -8.47 0.25
CA SER A 106 0.06 -8.68 1.52
C SER A 106 -0.09 -7.48 2.41
N GLN A 107 0.04 -7.72 3.71
CA GLN A 107 0.12 -6.67 4.71
C GLN A 107 1.60 -6.41 5.05
N VAL A 108 1.95 -5.15 5.24
CA VAL A 108 3.26 -4.74 5.77
C VAL A 108 3.25 -4.89 7.28
N ALA A 109 3.90 -5.96 7.76
CA ALA A 109 3.91 -6.35 9.17
C ALA A 109 2.51 -6.29 9.79
N ASP A 110 2.36 -5.56 10.90
CA ASP A 110 1.07 -5.37 11.60
C ASP A 110 0.40 -4.02 11.27
N ALA A 111 0.96 -3.22 10.34
CA ALA A 111 0.38 -1.93 9.94
C ALA A 111 -0.82 -2.12 8.99
N GLU A 112 -1.79 -1.18 9.00
CA GLU A 112 -2.84 -1.11 7.98
C GLU A 112 -2.26 -0.55 6.67
N VAL A 113 -1.28 -1.25 6.10
CA VAL A 113 -0.62 -0.92 4.83
C VAL A 113 -0.53 -2.19 4.00
N TYR A 114 -1.03 -2.12 2.77
CA TYR A 114 -1.19 -3.26 1.88
C TYR A 114 -0.62 -2.96 0.51
N PHE A 115 -0.08 -3.99 -0.13
CA PHE A 115 0.41 -3.95 -1.50
C PHE A 115 0.05 -5.26 -2.20
N GLY A 116 -0.13 -5.21 -3.52
CA GLY A 116 -0.61 -6.38 -4.23
C GLY A 116 -0.70 -6.22 -5.74
N ASP A 117 -1.21 -7.29 -6.32
CA ASP A 117 -1.34 -7.53 -7.74
C ASP A 117 -2.76 -8.06 -8.01
N TRP A 118 -3.29 -7.75 -9.18
CA TRP A 118 -4.55 -8.24 -9.67
C TRP A 118 -4.49 -8.55 -11.17
N SER A 119 -5.12 -9.65 -11.56
CA SER A 119 -5.50 -9.96 -12.94
C SER A 119 -6.98 -10.29 -13.05
N GLN A 120 -7.56 -9.94 -14.19
CA GLN A 120 -8.88 -10.38 -14.61
C GLN A 120 -8.93 -11.89 -14.89
N THR A 121 -7.88 -12.44 -15.49
CA THR A 121 -7.85 -13.81 -16.03
C THR A 121 -6.95 -14.76 -15.23
N GLY A 122 -5.99 -14.25 -14.46
CA GLY A 122 -4.94 -15.05 -13.83
C GLY A 122 -3.80 -15.47 -14.75
N LEU A 123 -3.73 -14.92 -15.98
CA LEU A 123 -2.76 -15.31 -17.01
C LEU A 123 -1.74 -14.20 -17.31
N ALA A 124 -0.55 -14.61 -17.77
CA ALA A 124 0.61 -13.74 -18.03
C ALA A 124 0.37 -12.56 -18.97
N ASP A 125 -0.58 -12.69 -19.90
CA ASP A 125 -0.89 -11.73 -20.96
C ASP A 125 -2.12 -10.87 -20.66
N ASP A 126 -2.57 -10.82 -19.40
CA ASP A 126 -3.72 -10.02 -19.02
C ASP A 126 -3.47 -8.52 -19.18
N ALA A 127 -4.09 -7.94 -20.21
CA ALA A 127 -3.99 -6.51 -20.51
C ALA A 127 -4.48 -5.60 -19.37
N MET A 128 -5.30 -6.11 -18.45
CA MET A 128 -5.81 -5.38 -17.29
C MET A 128 -5.00 -5.64 -16.01
N HIS A 129 -3.89 -6.37 -16.10
CA HIS A 129 -2.96 -6.56 -14.96
C HIS A 129 -2.71 -5.24 -14.25
N THR A 130 -2.87 -5.23 -12.93
CA THR A 130 -2.75 -4.01 -12.13
C THR A 130 -2.03 -4.31 -10.83
N VAL A 131 -0.91 -3.63 -10.61
CA VAL A 131 -0.22 -3.59 -9.30
C VAL A 131 -0.68 -2.37 -8.52
N TYR A 132 -0.74 -2.48 -7.20
CA TYR A 132 -1.30 -1.45 -6.34
C TYR A 132 -0.72 -1.46 -4.93
N PHE A 133 -0.92 -0.34 -4.23
CA PHE A 133 -0.82 -0.25 -2.78
C PHE A 133 -1.95 0.60 -2.19
N SER A 134 -2.25 0.37 -0.92
CA SER A 134 -3.20 1.17 -0.14
C SER A 134 -2.82 1.09 1.33
N GLY A 135 -2.65 2.24 1.99
CA GLY A 135 -2.23 2.28 3.39
C GLY A 135 -2.89 3.40 4.17
N ALA A 136 -3.15 3.15 5.45
CA ALA A 136 -3.59 4.12 6.43
C ALA A 136 -2.38 4.84 7.02
N ASN A 137 -2.64 6.00 7.62
CA ASN A 137 -1.62 6.79 8.30
C ASN A 137 -0.46 7.16 7.38
N ALA A 138 -0.75 7.67 6.18
CA ALA A 138 0.28 8.25 5.33
C ALA A 138 1.10 9.27 6.12
N THR A 139 2.42 9.16 6.06
CA THR A 139 3.33 10.09 6.74
C THR A 139 3.00 11.51 6.29
N THR A 140 2.79 12.44 7.21
CA THR A 140 2.46 13.83 6.87
C THR A 140 3.68 14.74 6.82
N GLU A 141 4.77 14.32 7.47
CA GLU A 141 6.06 14.99 7.49
C GLU A 141 7.15 13.94 7.72
N VAL A 142 8.06 13.77 6.76
CA VAL A 142 9.23 12.90 6.93
C VAL A 142 10.25 13.54 7.88
N PRO A 143 11.14 12.75 8.53
CA PRO A 143 12.27 13.31 9.28
C PRO A 143 13.04 14.35 8.44
N THR A 144 13.60 15.38 9.06
CA THR A 144 14.36 16.42 8.31
C THR A 144 15.81 16.03 8.02
N SER A 145 16.27 14.90 8.56
CA SER A 145 17.65 14.42 8.43
C SER A 145 17.74 12.93 8.77
N GLY A 146 18.83 12.31 8.35
CA GLY A 146 19.13 10.91 8.65
C GLY A 146 18.70 9.98 7.52
N GLN A 147 19.02 8.70 7.69
CA GLN A 147 18.74 7.65 6.73
C GLN A 147 17.94 6.54 7.41
N ALA A 148 17.11 5.85 6.63
CA ALA A 148 16.36 4.69 7.06
C ALA A 148 16.45 3.59 6.00
N THR A 149 16.77 2.37 6.44
CA THR A 149 16.71 1.16 5.61
C THR A 149 15.44 0.40 5.95
N TYR A 150 14.79 -0.15 4.93
CA TYR A 150 13.59 -0.94 5.04
C TYR A 150 13.82 -2.26 4.33
N THR A 151 13.55 -3.36 5.01
CA THR A 151 13.38 -4.66 4.36
C THR A 151 12.03 -4.67 3.64
N ILE A 152 12.07 -4.80 2.31
CA ILE A 152 10.87 -4.82 1.46
C ILE A 152 10.66 -6.19 0.82
N ALA A 153 9.41 -6.47 0.47
CA ALA A 153 9.04 -7.61 -0.36
C ALA A 153 8.18 -7.16 -1.53
N GLY A 154 8.31 -7.87 -2.67
CA GLY A 154 7.60 -7.59 -3.91
C GLY A 154 6.59 -8.67 -4.27
N ILE A 155 5.44 -8.28 -4.79
CA ILE A 155 4.46 -9.16 -5.43
C ILE A 155 4.35 -8.78 -6.90
N ASN A 156 4.59 -9.77 -7.75
CA ASN A 156 4.33 -9.76 -9.17
C ASN A 156 3.74 -11.13 -9.50
N GLN A 157 2.49 -11.18 -9.94
CA GLN A 157 1.79 -12.45 -10.16
C GLN A 157 2.44 -13.31 -11.28
N PHE A 158 3.19 -12.69 -12.19
CA PHE A 158 3.83 -13.35 -13.33
C PHE A 158 5.21 -13.92 -13.02
N ALA A 159 5.84 -13.47 -11.93
CA ALA A 159 7.04 -14.04 -11.35
C ALA A 159 6.74 -15.27 -10.46
N GLY A 160 5.46 -15.57 -10.22
CA GLY A 160 4.98 -16.69 -9.42
C GLY A 160 4.30 -16.28 -8.11
N GLU A 161 4.02 -17.25 -7.23
CA GLU A 161 3.35 -16.99 -5.95
C GLU A 161 4.30 -16.63 -4.79
N ALA A 162 5.61 -16.79 -4.98
CA ALA A 162 6.62 -16.42 -3.98
C ALA A 162 6.93 -14.93 -4.04
N LYS A 163 7.19 -14.31 -2.89
CA LYS A 163 7.59 -12.90 -2.85
C LYS A 163 9.02 -12.71 -3.33
N GLN A 164 9.25 -11.62 -4.06
CA GLN A 164 10.58 -11.06 -4.22
C GLN A 164 11.01 -10.44 -2.88
N THR A 165 12.31 -10.39 -2.62
CA THR A 165 12.87 -9.78 -1.42
C THR A 165 13.83 -8.66 -1.79
N GLY A 166 13.91 -7.62 -0.98
CA GLY A 166 14.74 -6.48 -1.32
C GLY A 166 14.91 -5.49 -0.18
N TRP A 167 15.42 -4.33 -0.55
CA TRP A 167 15.63 -3.22 0.38
C TRP A 167 15.21 -1.89 -0.25
N PHE A 168 14.83 -0.95 0.61
CA PHE A 168 14.60 0.44 0.27
C PHE A 168 15.38 1.30 1.26
N ASN A 169 16.14 2.27 0.77
CA ASN A 169 16.93 3.20 1.57
C ASN A 169 16.42 4.61 1.32
N ALA A 170 15.84 5.22 2.35
CA ALA A 170 15.49 6.64 2.34
C ALA A 170 16.64 7.45 2.92
N ASP A 171 17.06 8.50 2.20
CA ASP A 171 17.86 9.59 2.75
C ASP A 171 16.96 10.82 2.90
N PHE A 172 16.61 11.12 4.14
CA PHE A 172 15.73 12.24 4.46
C PHE A 172 16.45 13.60 4.43
N THR A 173 17.78 13.59 4.52
CA THR A 173 18.60 14.80 4.38
C THR A 173 18.59 15.25 2.92
N ASP A 174 18.83 14.29 2.02
CA ASP A 174 18.88 14.52 0.57
C ASP A 174 17.50 14.46 -0.10
N LYS A 175 16.46 14.09 0.66
CA LYS A 175 15.10 13.86 0.17
C LYS A 175 15.09 12.91 -1.04
N SER A 176 15.82 11.81 -0.92
CA SER A 176 16.02 10.84 -1.99
C SER A 176 15.86 9.41 -1.50
N TYR A 177 15.71 8.48 -2.43
CA TYR A 177 15.76 7.06 -2.13
C TYR A 177 16.48 6.25 -3.19
N THR A 178 16.95 5.09 -2.77
CA THR A 178 17.36 3.99 -3.65
C THR A 178 16.73 2.70 -3.14
N GLY A 179 16.58 1.70 -4.00
CA GLY A 179 16.05 0.40 -3.61
C GLY A 179 16.32 -0.66 -4.65
N ALA A 180 16.12 -1.90 -4.24
CA ALA A 180 16.17 -3.04 -5.15
C ALA A 180 15.22 -4.16 -4.68
N LEU A 181 14.72 -4.95 -5.62
CA LEU A 181 14.05 -6.22 -5.39
C LEU A 181 14.77 -7.31 -6.19
N GLU A 182 14.99 -8.45 -5.57
CA GLU A 182 15.62 -9.62 -6.18
C GLU A 182 14.60 -10.75 -6.33
N GLY A 183 14.67 -11.46 -7.44
CA GLY A 183 13.78 -12.58 -7.76
C GLY A 183 13.99 -13.07 -9.18
N THR A 184 12.93 -13.64 -9.79
CA THR A 184 12.96 -14.03 -11.21
C THR A 184 13.27 -12.84 -12.12
N ASN A 185 12.71 -11.67 -11.78
CA ASN A 185 13.12 -10.38 -12.34
C ASN A 185 13.76 -9.58 -11.20
N SER A 186 14.95 -9.04 -11.45
CA SER A 186 15.59 -8.11 -10.50
C SER A 186 15.24 -6.69 -10.88
N HIS A 187 14.94 -5.87 -9.89
CA HIS A 187 14.56 -4.47 -10.06
C HIS A 187 15.50 -3.59 -9.26
N SER A 188 15.87 -2.45 -9.83
CA SER A 188 16.47 -1.33 -9.11
C SER A 188 15.57 -0.11 -9.23
N MET A 189 15.56 0.73 -8.21
CA MET A 189 14.75 1.94 -8.17
C MET A 189 15.50 3.07 -7.47
N MET A 190 15.28 4.30 -7.92
CA MET A 190 15.82 5.49 -7.27
C MET A 190 15.00 6.73 -7.63
N GLY A 191 14.92 7.69 -6.72
CA GLY A 191 14.16 8.91 -6.96
C GLY A 191 14.19 9.88 -5.80
N SER A 192 13.18 10.74 -5.76
CA SER A 192 13.00 11.78 -4.73
C SER A 192 11.85 11.44 -3.78
N ILE A 193 11.98 11.88 -2.53
CA ILE A 193 10.96 11.82 -1.48
C ILE A 193 10.43 13.25 -1.23
N GLU A 194 9.12 13.43 -1.23
CA GLU A 194 8.44 14.67 -0.88
C GLU A 194 8.28 14.82 0.65
N GLU A 195 7.93 16.02 1.11
CA GLU A 195 7.81 16.29 2.56
C GLU A 195 6.74 15.43 3.23
N ASP A 196 5.66 15.13 2.52
CA ASP A 196 4.57 14.25 2.96
C ASP A 196 4.85 12.77 2.67
N GLY A 197 6.11 12.38 2.47
CA GLY A 197 6.51 10.99 2.31
C GLY A 197 6.09 10.32 1.00
N LYS A 198 5.44 11.03 0.07
CA LYS A 198 5.30 10.56 -1.31
C LYS A 198 6.65 10.41 -1.95
N PHE A 199 6.82 9.44 -2.83
CA PHE A 199 8.03 9.34 -3.61
C PHE A 199 7.74 8.93 -5.05
N ILE A 200 8.58 9.41 -5.95
CA ILE A 200 8.55 9.10 -7.38
C ILE A 200 9.98 9.04 -7.92
N GLY A 201 10.20 8.16 -8.90
CA GLY A 201 11.53 7.91 -9.42
C GLY A 201 11.54 7.01 -10.65
N ALA A 202 12.76 6.62 -11.03
CA ALA A 202 13.00 5.65 -12.08
C ALA A 202 13.01 4.23 -11.50
N ALA A 203 12.62 3.26 -12.33
CA ALA A 203 12.80 1.85 -12.08
C ALA A 203 13.53 1.22 -13.28
N ILE A 204 14.44 0.27 -13.02
CA ILE A 204 15.10 -0.51 -14.06
C ILE A 204 14.99 -1.98 -13.70
N ALA A 205 14.28 -2.75 -14.52
CA ALA A 205 14.20 -4.19 -14.42
C ALA A 205 15.26 -4.85 -15.30
N ASN A 206 15.91 -5.89 -14.76
CA ASN A 206 16.91 -6.72 -15.45
C ASN A 206 18.07 -5.93 -16.10
N GLY A 207 18.29 -4.68 -15.66
CA GLY A 207 19.29 -3.77 -16.21
C GLY A 207 18.94 -3.15 -17.57
N THR A 208 17.77 -3.44 -18.14
CA THR A 208 17.42 -3.05 -19.52
C THR A 208 16.05 -2.41 -19.67
N ASP A 209 15.07 -2.83 -18.87
CA ASP A 209 13.70 -2.37 -19.00
C ASP A 209 13.49 -1.16 -18.11
N HIS A 210 13.24 -0.01 -18.71
CA HIS A 210 13.04 1.26 -18.01
C HIS A 210 11.56 1.45 -17.66
N GLY A 211 11.31 1.87 -16.42
CA GLY A 211 9.99 2.15 -15.89
C GLY A 211 10.04 3.23 -14.82
N GLU A 212 8.94 3.33 -14.09
CA GLU A 212 8.73 4.30 -13.02
C GLU A 212 8.55 3.60 -11.68
N SER A 213 9.04 4.23 -10.63
CA SER A 213 8.81 3.82 -9.25
C SER A 213 8.01 4.92 -8.54
N MET A 214 6.94 4.55 -7.84
CA MET A 214 6.11 5.50 -7.10
C MET A 214 5.51 4.88 -5.85
N GLY A 215 5.31 5.68 -4.80
CA GLY A 215 4.74 5.17 -3.57
C GLY A 215 4.64 6.21 -2.46
N GLN A 216 4.50 5.69 -1.24
CA GLN A 216 4.22 6.47 -0.03
C GLN A 216 4.94 5.85 1.18
N LEU A 217 5.46 6.71 2.05
CA LEU A 217 5.86 6.37 3.41
C LEU A 217 4.66 6.48 4.37
N PHE A 218 4.58 5.55 5.33
CA PHE A 218 3.48 5.46 6.29
C PHE A 218 4.01 5.42 7.72
N GLY A 219 3.15 5.87 8.64
CA GLY A 219 3.44 6.03 10.06
C GLY A 219 3.99 7.42 10.40
N GLU A 220 4.01 7.73 11.69
CA GLU A 220 4.40 9.06 12.21
C GLU A 220 5.87 9.39 11.92
N ASN A 221 6.74 8.38 11.82
CA ASN A 221 8.17 8.56 11.56
C ASN A 221 8.63 7.73 10.36
N ALA A 222 7.75 7.56 9.36
CA ALA A 222 8.01 6.74 8.17
C ALA A 222 8.47 5.32 8.55
N GLU A 223 7.70 4.62 9.38
CA GLU A 223 8.03 3.27 9.83
C GLU A 223 7.75 2.21 8.74
N GLN A 224 6.90 2.51 7.76
CA GLN A 224 6.58 1.61 6.66
C GLN A 224 6.70 2.30 5.30
N VAL A 225 6.92 1.50 4.26
CA VAL A 225 6.93 1.92 2.86
C VAL A 225 6.02 1.00 2.05
N ALA A 226 5.28 1.56 1.09
CA ALA A 226 4.65 0.78 0.03
C ALA A 226 4.64 1.55 -1.30
N GLY A 227 4.68 0.82 -2.41
CA GLY A 227 4.78 1.41 -3.74
C GLY A 227 4.56 0.42 -4.86
N ILE A 228 4.71 0.91 -6.08
CA ILE A 228 4.66 0.13 -7.32
C ILE A 228 5.83 0.48 -8.23
N LEU A 229 6.27 -0.52 -8.99
CA LEU A 229 7.12 -0.39 -10.16
C LEU A 229 6.24 -0.61 -11.40
N PHE A 230 6.27 0.32 -12.34
CA PHE A 230 5.43 0.32 -13.55
C PHE A 230 6.30 0.39 -14.80
N TYR A 231 6.05 -0.50 -15.76
CA TYR A 231 6.81 -0.61 -17.00
C TYR A 231 5.86 -0.58 -18.20
N GLU A 232 5.60 0.62 -18.74
CA GLU A 232 4.58 0.85 -19.79
C GLU A 232 4.68 -0.12 -20.97
N SER A 233 5.92 -0.41 -21.42
CA SER A 233 6.18 -1.30 -22.57
C SER A 233 6.31 -2.78 -22.20
N ASN A 234 6.38 -3.13 -20.92
CA ASN A 234 6.62 -4.49 -20.44
C ASN A 234 5.93 -4.75 -19.09
N ARG A 235 4.59 -4.72 -19.14
CA ARG A 235 3.71 -4.82 -17.96
C ARG A 235 3.88 -6.13 -17.18
N GLU A 236 4.44 -7.17 -17.80
CA GLU A 236 4.80 -8.41 -17.10
C GLU A 236 5.80 -8.18 -15.95
N LEU A 237 6.52 -7.06 -15.97
CA LEU A 237 7.51 -6.66 -14.95
C LEU A 237 6.92 -5.79 -13.83
N ASP A 238 5.68 -5.31 -13.98
CA ASP A 238 5.03 -4.47 -12.96
C ASP A 238 5.03 -5.17 -11.61
N THR A 239 5.48 -4.49 -10.55
CA THR A 239 5.65 -5.12 -9.24
C THR A 239 5.17 -4.18 -8.14
N ALA A 240 4.25 -4.62 -7.30
CA ALA A 240 3.92 -3.92 -6.07
C ALA A 240 4.90 -4.32 -4.97
N PHE A 241 5.26 -3.39 -4.09
CA PHE A 241 6.15 -3.68 -2.97
C PHE A 241 5.70 -3.00 -1.68
N GLY A 242 6.14 -3.56 -0.56
CA GLY A 242 5.98 -2.95 0.74
C GLY A 242 6.92 -3.55 1.77
N GLY A 243 7.21 -2.79 2.82
CA GLY A 243 8.17 -3.19 3.85
C GLY A 243 8.19 -2.28 5.07
N GLN A 244 8.91 -2.73 6.08
CA GLN A 244 9.04 -2.04 7.37
C GLN A 244 10.49 -1.60 7.54
N ARG A 245 10.67 -0.46 8.22
CA ARG A 245 11.98 0.04 8.62
C ARG A 245 12.68 -0.98 9.52
N ASP A 246 13.95 -1.23 9.25
CA ASP A 246 14.79 -2.09 10.07
C ASP A 246 15.01 -1.45 11.46
N GLU A 247 15.18 -2.28 12.48
CA GLU A 247 15.44 -1.84 13.87
C GLU A 247 16.87 -1.32 14.08
#